data_AF-U1RSN6-F1
#
_entry.id   AF-U1RSN6-F1
#
_cell.length_a   1.000
_cell.length_b   1.000
_cell.length_c   1.000
_cell.angle_alpha   90.00
_cell.angle_beta   90.00
_cell.angle_gamma   90.00
#
_symmetry.space_group_name_H-M   'P 1'
#
loop_
_entity.id
_entity.type
_entity.pdbx_description
1 polymer ?
#
loop_
_entity_poly.entity_id
_entity_poly.type
_entity_poly.pdbx_seq_one_letter_code
_entity_poly.pdbx_strand_id
1 'polypeptide(L)'
;PDAAAPVRGLPPVTDPVEQLEREALAVIVQFPVAAHRAGADELGADSFGQLIHRAVYEAVAAAGGTGEVPGLVQQAVAAGMGEQEAQRRATLRWLQQVRDGAIGLVEAAITELAVAPLPLPTIRGRGTEVDASGLDRYARGVLSSLTVMGINRRLVEMRSRHRRMSPQDEGYRDLFSQIAALEQRRMQIRQGA
;
A
#
# COMPACT_ATOMS: atom_id res chain seq x y z
N PRO A 1 -21.75 32.95 1.81
CA PRO A 1 -21.79 31.50 2.11
C PRO A 1 -20.41 31.12 2.64
N ASP A 2 -20.33 30.77 3.91
CA ASP A 2 -19.08 30.38 4.56
C ASP A 2 -18.70 29.01 4.01
N ALA A 3 -17.69 28.97 3.13
CA ALA A 3 -17.21 27.71 2.58
C ALA A 3 -16.47 27.00 3.71
N ALA A 4 -17.13 26.05 4.37
CA ALA A 4 -16.53 25.21 5.40
C ALA A 4 -15.19 24.68 4.85
N ALA A 5 -14.11 24.89 5.60
CA ALA A 5 -12.79 24.42 5.23
C ALA A 5 -12.87 22.90 4.92
N PRO A 6 -12.22 22.43 3.84
CA PRO A 6 -12.28 21.02 3.49
C PRO A 6 -11.83 20.17 4.68
N VAL A 7 -12.65 19.18 5.03
CA VAL A 7 -12.35 18.24 6.12
C VAL A 7 -11.07 17.49 5.74
N ARG A 8 -10.03 17.63 6.56
CA ARG A 8 -8.82 16.82 6.43
C ARG A 8 -9.11 15.40 6.92
N GLY A 9 -8.99 14.44 6.02
CA GLY A 9 -9.02 13.01 6.32
C GLY A 9 -7.70 12.49 6.89
N LEU A 10 -6.56 13.14 6.63
CA LEU A 10 -5.26 12.72 7.18
C LEU A 10 -4.70 13.70 8.23
N PRO A 11 -4.33 13.21 9.43
CA PRO A 11 -3.58 14.01 10.41
C PRO A 11 -2.20 14.44 9.89
N PRO A 12 -1.55 15.48 10.44
CA PRO A 12 -0.13 15.76 10.17
C PRO A 12 0.75 14.58 10.59
N VAL A 13 1.76 14.23 9.79
CA VAL A 13 2.70 13.16 10.11
C VAL A 13 3.79 13.68 11.06
N THR A 14 4.02 12.97 12.15
CA THR A 14 5.13 13.26 13.09
C THR A 14 6.11 12.10 13.27
N ASP A 15 5.75 10.90 12.83
CA ASP A 15 6.53 9.66 13.01
C ASP A 15 6.97 9.09 11.65
N PRO A 16 8.26 8.72 11.45
CA PRO A 16 8.73 8.01 10.26
C PRO A 16 7.91 6.77 9.86
N VAL A 17 7.35 6.04 10.82
CA VAL A 17 6.50 4.86 10.52
C VAL A 17 5.20 5.29 9.86
N GLU A 18 4.54 6.32 10.39
CA GLU A 18 3.33 6.88 9.81
C GLU A 18 3.61 7.48 8.42
N GLN A 19 4.78 8.12 8.24
CA GLN A 19 5.23 8.62 6.95
C GLN A 19 5.33 7.49 5.92
N LEU A 20 5.95 6.37 6.29
CA LEU A 20 6.08 5.20 5.42
C LEU A 20 4.71 4.62 5.03
N GLU A 21 3.78 4.52 5.99
CA GLU A 21 2.40 4.07 5.71
C GLU A 21 1.69 5.00 4.73
N ARG A 22 1.85 6.33 4.90
CA ARG A 22 1.27 7.33 4.01
C ARG A 22 1.86 7.27 2.60
N GLU A 23 3.18 7.13 2.49
CA GLU A 23 3.85 6.95 1.19
C GLU A 23 3.39 5.67 0.49
N ALA A 24 3.24 4.57 1.22
CA ALA A 24 2.71 3.31 0.68
C ALA A 24 1.29 3.47 0.13
N LEU A 25 0.39 4.11 0.89
CA LEU A 25 -0.97 4.38 0.43
C LEU A 25 -1.01 5.35 -0.75
N ALA A 26 -0.18 6.38 -0.75
CA ALA A 26 -0.08 7.31 -1.87
C ALA A 26 0.41 6.59 -3.14
N VAL A 27 1.40 5.69 -3.04
CA VAL A 27 1.84 4.85 -4.17
C VAL A 27 0.70 3.96 -4.68
N ILE A 28 -0.04 3.31 -3.78
CA ILE A 28 -1.19 2.45 -4.11
C ILE A 28 -2.27 3.24 -4.87
N VAL A 29 -2.61 4.42 -4.37
CA VAL A 29 -3.69 5.26 -4.91
C VAL A 29 -3.28 5.93 -6.23
N GLN A 30 -2.07 6.48 -6.30
CA GLN A 30 -1.62 7.27 -7.46
C GLN A 30 -1.08 6.38 -8.59
N PHE A 31 -0.43 5.25 -8.25
CA PHE A 31 0.26 4.38 -9.21
C PHE A 31 -0.13 2.91 -9.04
N PRO A 32 -1.42 2.55 -9.15
CA PRO A 32 -1.90 1.20 -8.83
C PRO A 32 -1.22 0.10 -9.65
N VAL A 33 -0.83 0.33 -10.91
CA VAL A 33 -0.11 -0.69 -11.70
C VAL A 33 1.30 -0.95 -11.16
N ALA A 34 2.03 0.08 -10.74
CA ALA A 34 3.35 -0.08 -10.12
C ALA A 34 3.21 -0.73 -8.73
N ALA A 35 2.20 -0.31 -7.96
CA ALA A 35 1.88 -0.88 -6.66
C ALA A 35 1.52 -2.37 -6.76
N HIS A 36 0.70 -2.75 -7.74
CA HIS A 36 0.34 -4.14 -8.01
C HIS A 36 1.57 -5.00 -8.30
N ARG A 37 2.47 -4.56 -9.20
CA ARG A 37 3.74 -5.24 -9.50
C ARG A 37 4.67 -5.36 -8.29
N ALA A 38 4.53 -4.45 -7.34
CA ALA A 38 5.27 -4.42 -6.09
C ALA A 38 4.58 -5.20 -4.95
N GLY A 39 3.45 -5.87 -5.22
CA GLY A 39 2.77 -6.74 -4.26
C GLY A 39 1.83 -6.01 -3.30
N ALA A 40 1.27 -4.85 -3.69
CA ALA A 40 0.36 -4.08 -2.84
C ALA A 40 -0.84 -4.88 -2.34
N ASP A 41 -1.38 -5.78 -3.16
CA ASP A 41 -2.55 -6.60 -2.82
C ASP A 41 -2.19 -7.78 -1.88
N GLU A 42 -0.90 -8.04 -1.66
CA GLU A 42 -0.43 -9.05 -0.70
C GLU A 42 -0.31 -8.47 0.72
N LEU A 43 -0.43 -7.15 0.87
CA LEU A 43 -0.46 -6.50 2.17
C LEU A 43 -1.75 -6.88 2.90
N GLY A 44 -1.64 -7.22 4.18
CA GLY A 44 -2.81 -7.28 5.05
C GLY A 44 -3.15 -5.89 5.57
N ALA A 45 -4.43 -5.61 5.84
CA ALA A 45 -4.86 -4.36 6.48
C ALA A 45 -4.19 -4.12 7.85
N ASP A 46 -3.78 -5.19 8.53
CA ASP A 46 -2.97 -5.20 9.77
C ASP A 46 -1.52 -4.71 9.57
N SER A 47 -1.10 -4.51 8.32
CA SER A 47 0.17 -3.84 7.97
C SER A 47 0.15 -2.35 8.32
N PHE A 48 -1.02 -1.74 8.46
CA PHE A 48 -1.20 -0.34 8.83
C PHE A 48 -1.53 -0.21 10.32
N GLY A 49 -0.69 0.51 11.06
CA GLY A 49 -0.89 0.79 12.48
C GLY A 49 -1.92 1.89 12.71
N GLN A 50 -2.00 2.87 11.82
CA GLN A 50 -3.00 3.94 11.94
C GLN A 50 -4.37 3.46 11.44
N LEU A 51 -5.41 3.67 12.24
CA LEU A 51 -6.78 3.23 11.91
C LEU A 51 -7.28 3.83 10.59
N ILE A 52 -6.95 5.10 10.32
CA ILE A 52 -7.35 5.76 9.08
C ILE A 52 -6.63 5.16 7.86
N HIS A 53 -5.33 4.87 7.98
CA HIS A 53 -4.56 4.22 6.90
C HIS A 53 -5.08 2.81 6.62
N ARG A 54 -5.40 2.07 7.67
CA ARG A 54 -6.02 0.76 7.57
C ARG A 54 -7.37 0.84 6.85
N ALA A 55 -8.24 1.78 7.22
CA ALA A 55 -9.53 1.96 6.58
C ALA A 55 -9.41 2.34 5.10
N VAL A 56 -8.42 3.16 4.73
CA VAL A 56 -8.11 3.45 3.32
C VAL A 56 -7.71 2.19 2.57
N TYR A 57 -6.82 1.37 3.15
CA TYR A 57 -6.41 0.11 2.52
C TYR A 57 -7.58 -0.88 2.38
N GLU A 58 -8.46 -0.96 3.38
CA GLU A 58 -9.67 -1.78 3.34
C GLU A 58 -10.63 -1.30 2.22
N ALA A 59 -10.77 0.02 2.01
CA ALA A 59 -11.52 0.56 0.88
C ALA A 59 -10.91 0.18 -0.48
N VAL A 60 -9.57 0.22 -0.58
CA VAL A 60 -8.84 -0.25 -1.77
C VAL A 60 -9.11 -1.74 -2.03
N ALA A 61 -9.01 -2.58 -0.99
CA ALA A 61 -9.28 -4.01 -1.09
C ALA A 61 -10.74 -4.31 -1.47
N ALA A 62 -11.70 -3.56 -0.92
CA ALA A 62 -13.12 -3.68 -1.25
C ALA A 62 -13.43 -3.29 -2.71
N ALA A 63 -12.62 -2.43 -3.32
CA ALA A 63 -12.71 -2.09 -4.74
C ALA A 63 -12.03 -3.13 -5.67
N GLY A 64 -11.56 -4.26 -5.12
CA GLY A 64 -10.85 -5.31 -5.86
C GLY A 64 -9.32 -5.20 -5.83
N GLY A 65 -8.78 -4.21 -5.11
CA GLY A 65 -7.33 -3.99 -5.04
C GLY A 65 -6.74 -3.40 -6.31
N THR A 66 -5.42 -3.25 -6.31
CA THR A 66 -4.65 -2.68 -7.43
C THR A 66 -4.59 -3.60 -8.65
N GLY A 67 -4.78 -4.91 -8.46
CA GLY A 67 -4.83 -5.91 -9.52
C GLY A 67 -5.98 -5.79 -10.52
N GLU A 68 -7.03 -5.05 -10.19
CA GLU A 68 -8.12 -4.75 -11.14
C GLU A 68 -7.67 -3.82 -12.27
N VAL A 69 -6.73 -2.91 -11.99
CA VAL A 69 -6.35 -1.84 -12.93
C VAL A 69 -5.73 -2.39 -14.22
N PRO A 70 -4.76 -3.31 -14.21
CA PRO A 70 -4.25 -3.94 -15.43
C PRO A 70 -5.34 -4.50 -16.36
N GLY A 71 -6.38 -5.13 -15.80
CA GLY A 71 -7.52 -5.65 -16.57
C GLY A 71 -8.33 -4.54 -17.25
N LEU A 72 -8.60 -3.44 -16.54
CA LEU A 72 -9.26 -2.26 -17.08
C LEU A 72 -8.44 -1.60 -18.20
N VAL A 73 -7.11 -1.58 -18.06
CA VAL A 73 -6.20 -1.06 -19.09
C VAL A 73 -6.27 -1.91 -20.35
N GLN A 74 -6.15 -3.23 -20.21
CA GLN A 74 -6.22 -4.15 -21.36
C GLN A 74 -7.56 -4.02 -22.11
N GLN A 75 -8.67 -3.89 -21.39
CA GLN A 75 -9.99 -3.68 -22.00
C GLN A 75 -10.05 -2.36 -22.80
N ALA A 76 -9.51 -1.27 -22.25
CA ALA A 76 -9.49 0.01 -22.94
C ALA A 76 -8.58 0.00 -24.19
N VAL A 77 -7.41 -0.66 -24.10
CA VAL A 77 -6.52 -0.85 -25.26
C VAL A 77 -7.20 -1.69 -26.35
N ALA A 78 -7.87 -2.78 -25.98
CA ALA A 78 -8.62 -3.61 -26.92
C ALA A 78 -9.76 -2.84 -27.62
N ALA A 79 -10.29 -1.80 -26.98
CA ALA A 79 -11.27 -0.88 -27.55
C ALA A 79 -10.65 0.20 -28.47
N GLY A 80 -9.35 0.10 -28.79
CA GLY A 80 -8.65 1.01 -29.70
C GLY A 80 -8.06 2.26 -29.04
N MET A 81 -8.02 2.32 -27.71
CA MET A 81 -7.41 3.43 -26.98
C MET A 81 -5.88 3.31 -26.95
N GLY A 82 -5.17 4.43 -27.07
CA GLY A 82 -3.72 4.45 -26.84
C GLY A 82 -3.38 4.07 -25.40
N GLU A 83 -2.26 3.37 -25.20
CA GLU A 83 -1.87 2.77 -23.92
C GLU A 83 -1.84 3.76 -22.74
N GLN A 84 -1.29 4.96 -22.96
CA GLN A 84 -1.23 5.99 -21.91
C GLN A 84 -2.62 6.50 -21.50
N GLU A 85 -3.51 6.69 -22.47
CA GLU A 85 -4.89 7.13 -22.19
C GLU A 85 -5.70 6.01 -21.55
N ALA A 86 -5.49 4.76 -21.98
CA ALA A 86 -6.08 3.58 -21.37
C ALA A 86 -5.67 3.45 -19.90
N GLN A 87 -4.38 3.62 -19.60
CA GLN A 87 -3.85 3.65 -18.24
C GLN A 87 -4.50 4.74 -17.40
N ARG A 88 -4.51 5.99 -17.90
CA ARG A 88 -5.09 7.13 -17.19
C ARG A 88 -6.58 6.91 -16.87
N ARG A 89 -7.36 6.48 -17.86
CA ARG A 89 -8.80 6.22 -17.71
C ARG A 89 -9.08 5.07 -16.75
N ALA A 90 -8.33 3.99 -16.84
CA ALA A 90 -8.45 2.84 -15.94
C ALA A 90 -8.16 3.24 -14.49
N THR A 91 -7.06 3.97 -14.25
CA THR A 91 -6.72 4.47 -12.91
C THR A 91 -7.81 5.39 -12.35
N LEU A 92 -8.30 6.35 -13.13
CA LEU A 92 -9.36 7.27 -12.67
C LEU A 92 -10.67 6.53 -12.36
N ARG A 93 -11.06 5.57 -13.20
CA ARG A 93 -12.26 4.75 -12.98
C ARG A 93 -12.14 3.94 -11.69
N TRP A 94 -11.02 3.26 -11.51
CA TRP A 94 -10.75 2.47 -10.31
C TRP A 94 -10.71 3.34 -9.05
N LEU A 95 -10.04 4.50 -9.11
CA LEU A 95 -9.99 5.43 -7.98
C LEU A 95 -11.38 5.95 -7.60
N GLN A 96 -12.25 6.19 -8.59
CA GLN A 96 -13.64 6.53 -8.31
C GLN A 96 -14.36 5.41 -7.57
N GLN A 97 -14.18 4.15 -7.98
CA GLN A 97 -14.75 2.99 -7.29
C GLN A 97 -14.24 2.85 -5.84
N VAL A 98 -12.95 3.09 -5.60
CA VAL A 98 -12.37 3.12 -4.24
C VAL A 98 -13.04 4.21 -3.39
N ARG A 99 -13.25 5.40 -3.97
CA ARG A 99 -13.90 6.52 -3.27
C ARG A 99 -15.38 6.27 -3.01
N ASP A 100 -16.11 5.68 -3.96
CA ASP A 100 -17.53 5.36 -3.81
C ASP A 100 -17.78 4.34 -2.66
N GLY A 101 -16.78 3.52 -2.33
CA GLY A 101 -16.80 2.60 -1.20
C GLY A 101 -16.42 3.22 0.16
N ALA A 102 -16.01 4.48 0.18
CA ALA A 102 -15.56 5.18 1.38
C ALA A 102 -16.49 6.35 1.74
N ILE A 103 -16.57 6.68 3.03
CA ILE A 103 -17.36 7.81 3.52
C ILE A 103 -16.57 8.65 4.53
N GLY A 104 -16.94 9.93 4.66
CA GLY A 104 -16.41 10.82 5.69
C GLY A 104 -14.90 10.97 5.63
N LEU A 105 -14.22 10.68 6.76
CA LEU A 105 -12.76 10.86 6.87
C LEU A 105 -11.97 9.96 5.92
N VAL A 106 -12.47 8.76 5.60
CA VAL A 106 -11.76 7.82 4.71
C VAL A 106 -11.78 8.34 3.27
N GLU A 107 -12.93 8.86 2.81
CA GLU A 107 -13.04 9.47 1.47
C GLU A 107 -12.15 10.70 1.34
N ALA A 108 -12.12 11.56 2.37
CA ALA A 108 -11.23 12.71 2.44
C ALA A 108 -9.76 12.28 2.41
N ALA A 109 -9.39 11.24 3.15
CA ALA A 109 -8.03 10.70 3.16
C ALA A 109 -7.61 10.15 1.79
N ILE A 110 -8.48 9.41 1.10
CA ILE A 110 -8.21 8.94 -0.28
C ILE A 110 -7.98 10.13 -1.22
N THR A 111 -8.77 11.19 -1.09
CA THR A 111 -8.64 12.41 -1.90
C THR A 111 -7.32 13.11 -1.65
N GLU A 112 -6.88 13.22 -0.39
CA GLU A 112 -5.57 13.76 -0.03
C GLU A 112 -4.41 12.88 -0.55
N LEU A 113 -4.54 11.56 -0.42
CA LEU A 113 -3.53 10.59 -0.90
C LEU A 113 -3.37 10.60 -2.42
N ALA A 114 -4.45 10.88 -3.16
CA ALA A 114 -4.42 10.94 -4.62
C ALA A 114 -3.53 12.07 -5.17
N VAL A 115 -3.16 13.04 -4.34
CA VAL A 115 -2.29 14.16 -4.71
C VAL A 115 -1.12 14.36 -3.75
N ALA A 116 -0.91 13.42 -2.82
CA ALA A 116 0.16 13.51 -1.83
C ALA A 116 1.53 13.54 -2.53
N PRO A 117 2.44 14.45 -2.14
CA PRO A 117 3.75 14.52 -2.76
C PRO A 117 4.54 13.24 -2.45
N LEU A 118 5.12 12.64 -3.49
CA LEU A 118 6.00 11.48 -3.39
C LEU A 118 7.40 11.87 -3.87
N PRO A 119 8.48 11.44 -3.19
CA PRO A 119 9.86 11.69 -3.59
C PRO A 119 10.27 10.81 -4.79
N LEU A 120 9.53 10.93 -5.89
CA LEU A 120 9.73 10.11 -7.08
C LEU A 120 10.96 10.58 -7.86
N PRO A 121 11.76 9.65 -8.41
CA PRO A 121 12.82 9.99 -9.33
C PRO A 121 12.24 10.57 -10.63
N THR A 122 12.68 11.76 -10.99
CA THR A 122 12.27 12.45 -12.22
C THR A 122 13.25 12.16 -13.33
N ILE A 123 12.78 12.13 -14.57
CA ILE A 123 13.65 12.00 -15.75
C ILE A 123 14.68 13.15 -15.73
N ARG A 124 15.97 12.79 -15.68
CA ARG A 124 17.13 13.70 -15.58
C ARG A 124 17.20 14.57 -14.31
N GLY A 125 16.45 14.23 -13.25
CA GLY A 125 16.57 14.88 -11.93
C GLY A 125 16.09 16.34 -11.86
N ARG A 126 15.46 16.87 -12.91
CA ARG A 126 14.94 18.26 -12.98
C ARG A 126 13.60 18.39 -13.72
N GLY A 127 12.99 17.29 -14.14
CA GLY A 127 11.73 17.29 -14.91
C GLY A 127 10.50 17.01 -14.02
N THR A 128 9.30 17.14 -14.60
CA THR A 128 8.03 16.69 -13.97
C THR A 128 7.65 15.27 -14.38
N GLU A 129 8.28 14.73 -15.42
CA GLU A 129 8.05 13.37 -15.88
C GLU A 129 8.74 12.36 -14.95
N VAL A 130 7.96 11.39 -14.50
CA VAL A 130 8.41 10.30 -13.62
C VAL A 130 9.16 9.26 -14.47
N ASP A 131 10.36 8.88 -14.04
CA ASP A 131 11.05 7.72 -14.63
C ASP A 131 10.31 6.44 -14.24
N ALA A 132 9.73 5.75 -15.22
CA ALA A 132 8.96 4.52 -14.98
C ALA A 132 9.77 3.44 -14.23
N SER A 133 11.06 3.31 -14.55
CA SER A 133 11.93 2.33 -13.87
C SER A 133 12.24 2.76 -12.43
N GLY A 134 12.38 4.06 -12.22
CA GLY A 134 12.55 4.65 -10.91
C GLY A 134 11.29 4.57 -10.04
N LEU A 135 10.10 4.74 -10.64
CA LEU A 135 8.81 4.54 -9.98
C LEU A 135 8.65 3.09 -9.52
N ASP A 136 8.91 2.11 -10.40
CA ASP A 136 8.80 0.69 -10.06
C ASP A 136 9.75 0.31 -8.91
N ARG A 137 10.98 0.86 -8.89
CA ARG A 137 11.94 0.68 -7.79
C ARG A 137 11.45 1.33 -6.50
N TYR A 138 10.96 2.56 -6.58
CA TYR A 138 10.45 3.29 -5.41
C TYR A 138 9.25 2.57 -4.79
N ALA A 139 8.26 2.19 -5.62
CA ALA A 139 7.09 1.44 -5.18
C ALA A 139 7.49 0.12 -4.49
N ARG A 140 8.40 -0.66 -5.10
CA ARG A 140 8.95 -1.88 -4.49
C ARG A 140 9.61 -1.61 -3.15
N GLY A 141 10.45 -0.58 -3.05
CA GLY A 141 11.15 -0.24 -1.81
C GLY A 141 10.21 0.15 -0.66
N VAL A 142 9.22 1.01 -0.95
CA VAL A 142 8.23 1.45 0.04
C VAL A 142 7.37 0.30 0.53
N LEU A 143 6.76 -0.48 -0.39
CA LEU A 143 5.87 -1.58 -0.01
C LEU A 143 6.63 -2.74 0.67
N SER A 144 7.87 -3.02 0.25
CA SER A 144 8.72 -4.02 0.92
C SER A 144 9.08 -3.59 2.33
N SER A 145 9.37 -2.30 2.54
CA SER A 145 9.66 -1.75 3.86
C SER A 145 8.46 -1.85 4.79
N LEU A 146 7.27 -1.52 4.29
CA LEU A 146 6.02 -1.67 5.04
C LEU A 146 5.74 -3.15 5.39
N THR A 147 5.95 -4.06 4.44
CA THR A 147 5.78 -5.50 4.66
C THR A 147 6.73 -6.03 5.74
N VAL A 148 8.01 -5.65 5.67
CA VAL A 148 9.03 -6.04 6.67
C VAL A 148 8.66 -5.50 8.05
N MET A 149 8.12 -4.28 8.14
CA MET A 149 7.65 -3.72 9.39
C MET A 149 6.48 -4.52 9.99
N GLY A 150 5.48 -4.87 9.17
CA GLY A 150 4.36 -5.73 9.59
C GLY A 150 4.85 -7.09 10.11
N ILE A 151 5.80 -7.72 9.40
CA ILE A 151 6.42 -8.97 9.84
C ILE A 151 7.14 -8.79 11.18
N ASN A 152 7.87 -7.70 11.38
CA ASN A 152 8.57 -7.44 12.64
C ASN A 152 7.60 -7.31 13.82
N ARG A 153 6.47 -6.60 13.66
CA ARG A 153 5.44 -6.48 14.71
C ARG A 153 4.90 -7.87 15.09
N ARG A 154 4.52 -8.66 14.09
CA ARG A 154 3.99 -10.02 14.29
C ARG A 154 5.02 -10.96 14.93
N LEU A 155 6.30 -10.86 14.55
CA LEU A 155 7.38 -11.63 15.18
C LEU A 155 7.56 -11.27 16.66
N VAL A 156 7.46 -9.99 17.03
CA VAL A 156 7.55 -9.56 18.44
C VAL A 156 6.44 -10.19 19.27
N GLU A 157 5.20 -10.14 18.79
CA GLU A 157 4.03 -10.74 19.45
C GLU A 157 4.18 -12.25 19.58
N MET A 158 4.49 -12.94 18.48
CA MET A 158 4.63 -14.40 18.46
C MET A 158 5.76 -14.90 19.34
N ARG A 159 6.93 -14.23 19.34
CA ARG A 159 8.04 -14.56 20.24
C ARG A 159 7.72 -14.27 21.70
N SER A 160 6.96 -13.22 21.99
CA SER A 160 6.49 -12.93 23.35
C SER A 160 5.54 -14.01 23.87
N ARG A 161 4.63 -14.50 23.01
CA ARG A 161 3.76 -15.64 23.33
C ARG A 161 4.57 -16.93 23.52
N HIS A 162 5.44 -17.27 22.57
CA HIS A 162 6.26 -18.49 22.61
C HIS A 162 7.15 -18.56 23.86
N ARG A 163 7.76 -17.44 24.28
CA ARG A 163 8.60 -17.39 25.49
C ARG A 163 7.86 -17.69 26.80
N ARG A 164 6.52 -17.58 26.81
CA ARG A 164 5.67 -17.86 27.98
C ARG A 164 5.08 -19.27 27.96
N MET A 165 5.27 -20.02 26.87
CA MET A 165 4.77 -21.39 26.74
C MET A 165 5.80 -22.40 27.25
N SER A 166 5.32 -23.51 27.80
CA SER A 166 6.12 -24.70 28.06
C SER A 166 6.35 -25.48 26.76
N PRO A 167 7.51 -26.14 26.57
CA PRO A 167 7.72 -27.06 25.45
C PRO A 167 6.72 -28.23 25.35
N GLN A 168 5.98 -28.50 26.44
CA GLN A 168 4.94 -29.53 26.52
C GLN A 168 3.56 -29.01 26.13
N ASP A 169 3.39 -27.69 26.01
CA ASP A 169 2.11 -27.09 25.65
C ASP A 169 1.74 -27.42 24.20
N GLU A 170 0.46 -27.71 23.98
CA GLU A 170 -0.09 -27.88 22.64
C GLU A 170 0.16 -26.60 21.80
N GLY A 171 0.62 -26.79 20.56
CA GLY A 171 0.92 -25.68 19.65
C GLY A 171 2.29 -25.00 19.84
N TYR A 172 3.13 -25.40 20.81
CA TYR A 172 4.48 -24.85 20.99
C TYR A 172 5.32 -24.98 19.70
N ARG A 173 5.41 -26.19 19.14
CA ARG A 173 6.18 -26.47 17.91
C ARG A 173 5.61 -25.75 16.70
N ASP A 174 4.28 -25.67 16.59
CA ASP A 174 3.62 -24.98 15.48
C ASP A 174 3.90 -23.48 15.50
N LEU A 175 3.87 -22.87 16.69
CA LEU A 175 4.21 -21.45 16.85
C LEU A 175 5.68 -21.18 16.50
N PHE A 176 6.59 -22.07 16.90
CA PHE A 176 8.01 -21.99 16.52
C PHE A 176 8.19 -22.06 15.00
N SER A 177 7.54 -23.02 14.33
CA SER A 177 7.58 -23.16 12.87
C SER A 177 7.04 -21.93 12.15
N GLN A 178 5.95 -21.33 12.65
CA GLN A 178 5.42 -20.09 12.09
C GLN A 178 6.37 -18.89 12.26
N ILE A 179 7.06 -18.80 13.40
CA ILE A 179 8.11 -17.78 13.63
C ILE A 179 9.23 -17.94 12.59
N ALA A 180 9.75 -19.16 12.41
CA ALA A 180 10.81 -19.44 11.44
C ALA A 180 10.39 -19.11 10.00
N ALA A 181 9.15 -19.46 9.61
CA ALA A 181 8.61 -19.13 8.30
C ALA A 181 8.52 -17.62 8.05
N LEU A 182 8.08 -16.84 9.05
CA LEU A 182 8.05 -15.38 8.96
C LEU A 182 9.44 -14.76 8.88
N GLU A 183 10.42 -15.31 9.60
CA GLU A 183 11.82 -14.86 9.51
C GLU A 183 12.40 -15.11 8.11
N GLN A 184 12.14 -16.27 7.52
CA GLN A 184 12.57 -16.60 6.17
C GLN A 184 11.92 -15.65 5.14
N ARG A 185 10.60 -15.42 5.23
CA ARG A 185 9.90 -14.47 4.35
C ARG A 185 10.49 -13.06 4.46
N ARG A 186 10.76 -12.59 5.69
CA ARG A 186 11.40 -11.28 5.92
C ARG A 186 12.78 -11.18 5.25
N MET A 187 13.57 -12.25 5.32
CA MET A 187 14.90 -12.28 4.68
C MET A 187 14.79 -12.22 3.17
N GLN A 188 13.87 -12.98 2.57
CA GLN A 188 13.62 -12.98 1.13
C GLN A 188 13.21 -11.59 0.62
N ILE A 189 12.30 -10.91 1.32
CA ILE A 189 11.86 -9.55 0.96
C ILE A 189 13.04 -8.58 1.00
N ARG A 190 13.90 -8.65 2.01
CA ARG A 190 15.08 -7.77 2.13
C ARG A 190 16.15 -8.03 1.06
N GLN A 191 16.22 -9.25 0.52
CA GLN A 191 17.16 -9.60 -0.55
C GLN A 191 16.63 -9.21 -1.94
N GLY A 192 15.30 -9.15 -2.10
CA GLY A 192 14.64 -8.81 -3.37
C GLY A 192 14.18 -7.35 -3.50
N ALA A 193 14.33 -6.55 -2.44
CA ALA A 193 14.06 -5.11 -2.42
C ALA A 193 15.29 -4.32 -2.87
#